data_AF-A0A2G8R905-F1
#
_entry.id   AF-A0A2G8R905-F1
#
_cell.length_a   1.000
_cell.length_b   1.000
_cell.length_c   1.000
_cell.angle_alpha   90.00
_cell.angle_beta   90.00
_cell.angle_gamma   90.00
#
_symmetry.space_group_name_H-M   'P 1'
#
loop_
_entity.id
_entity.type
_entity.pdbx_description
1 polymer ?
#
loop_
_entity_poly.entity_id
_entity_poly.type
_entity_poly.pdbx_seq_one_letter_code
_entity_poly.pdbx_strand_id
1 'polypeptide(L)'
;MMCRTLSQLIAFSLLLFAATTVLAVPLAAAENWMNTGSVIVVATDHGGPLRERAELVEKLRREGRRVEIRGRKCLSSCTMFLGAGDVCVSPRTIFGFHGPSNYGRALPAKQFEYWSRRMAGFYPPELRVIYMKKWRYLGTDYKRVTGLELIAIGYPPC
;
A
#
# COMPACT_ATOMS: atom_id res chain seq x y z
N MET A 1 30.13 -32.50 -82.15
CA MET A 1 29.83 -33.66 -81.29
C MET A 1 30.88 -33.69 -80.19
N MET A 2 30.56 -33.33 -78.95
CA MET A 2 30.17 -34.28 -77.87
C MET A 2 31.23 -35.40 -77.71
N CYS A 3 31.80 -35.73 -76.55
CA CYS A 3 31.42 -35.54 -75.16
C CYS A 3 32.56 -36.07 -74.26
N ARG A 4 32.63 -35.62 -72.98
CA ARG A 4 33.12 -36.35 -71.76
C ARG A 4 34.65 -36.58 -71.61
N THR A 5 35.29 -36.50 -70.44
CA THR A 5 34.87 -36.61 -69.02
C THR A 5 36.02 -36.18 -68.07
N LEU A 6 35.65 -35.72 -66.86
CA LEU A 6 36.30 -35.80 -65.53
C LEU A 6 37.80 -35.44 -65.37
N SER A 7 38.11 -34.52 -64.44
CA SER A 7 38.37 -34.87 -63.04
C SER A 7 38.65 -33.62 -62.20
N GLN A 8 38.28 -33.70 -60.93
CA GLN A 8 38.26 -32.66 -59.91
C GLN A 8 39.67 -32.29 -59.42
N LEU A 9 39.84 -31.08 -58.87
CA LEU A 9 40.66 -30.71 -57.70
C LEU A 9 40.40 -29.21 -57.44
N ILE A 10 39.31 -28.84 -56.78
CA ILE A 10 39.27 -28.43 -55.35
C ILE A 10 40.48 -27.59 -54.93
N ALA A 11 40.31 -26.27 -54.90
CA ALA A 11 41.00 -25.40 -53.96
C ALA A 11 39.95 -24.44 -53.39
N PHE A 12 39.44 -24.82 -52.22
CA PHE A 12 38.56 -24.04 -51.37
C PHE A 12 39.28 -22.75 -50.96
N SER A 13 38.71 -21.59 -51.25
CA SER A 13 39.07 -20.34 -50.57
C SER A 13 37.78 -19.57 -50.31
N LEU A 14 36.95 -20.14 -49.44
CA LEU A 14 35.82 -19.45 -48.83
C LEU A 14 36.39 -18.48 -47.79
N LEU A 15 36.49 -17.22 -48.18
CA LEU A 15 36.60 -16.08 -47.27
C LEU A 15 35.35 -16.08 -46.37
N LEU A 16 35.53 -16.54 -45.12
CA LEU A 16 34.54 -16.39 -44.06
C LEU A 16 34.40 -14.90 -43.72
N PHE A 17 33.35 -14.27 -44.24
CA PHE A 17 32.79 -13.05 -43.63
C PHE A 17 32.18 -13.45 -42.29
N ALA A 18 32.93 -13.30 -41.20
CA ALA A 18 32.38 -13.35 -39.86
C ALA A 18 31.49 -12.11 -39.64
N ALA A 19 30.22 -12.22 -40.00
CA ALA A 19 29.21 -11.24 -39.64
C ALA A 19 29.00 -11.32 -38.12
N THR A 20 29.67 -10.44 -37.37
CA THR A 20 29.39 -10.22 -35.95
C THR A 20 28.02 -9.57 -35.83
N THR A 21 26.99 -10.37 -35.65
CA THR A 21 25.67 -9.90 -35.24
C THR A 21 25.76 -9.42 -33.80
N VAL A 22 25.93 -8.11 -33.62
CA VAL A 22 25.72 -7.46 -32.33
C VAL A 22 24.25 -7.64 -31.99
N LEU A 23 23.94 -8.57 -31.08
CA LEU A 23 22.63 -8.67 -30.47
C LEU A 23 22.39 -7.37 -29.70
N ALA A 24 21.64 -6.46 -30.30
CA ALA A 24 21.07 -5.33 -29.61
C ALA A 24 20.12 -5.88 -28.54
N VAL A 25 20.62 -5.98 -27.31
CA VAL A 25 19.75 -6.17 -26.14
C VAL A 25 18.90 -4.90 -26.08
N PRO A 26 17.57 -4.97 -26.28
CA PRO A 26 16.76 -3.81 -26.01
C PRO A 26 16.85 -3.60 -24.51
N LEU A 27 17.51 -2.52 -24.09
CA LEU A 27 17.40 -2.01 -22.75
C LEU A 27 15.98 -1.43 -22.64
N ALA A 28 14.99 -2.32 -22.48
CA ALA A 28 13.70 -1.93 -21.98
C ALA A 28 13.96 -1.41 -20.57
N ALA A 29 14.16 -0.10 -20.45
CA ALA A 29 14.05 0.58 -19.19
C ALA A 29 12.68 0.18 -18.65
N ALA A 30 12.67 -0.63 -17.60
CA ALA A 30 11.46 -0.94 -16.84
C ALA A 30 11.08 0.32 -16.05
N GLU A 31 10.67 1.33 -16.79
CA GLU A 31 10.05 2.53 -16.29
C GLU A 31 8.60 2.20 -15.98
N ASN A 32 8.37 1.48 -14.88
CA ASN A 32 7.05 1.41 -14.27
C ASN A 32 6.76 2.76 -13.57
N TRP A 33 6.60 3.83 -14.34
CA TRP A 33 5.93 5.06 -13.90
C TRP A 33 4.42 4.85 -13.93
N MET A 34 3.91 3.93 -13.12
CA MET A 34 2.50 3.92 -12.77
C MET A 34 2.33 4.28 -11.29
N ASN A 35 2.58 5.55 -10.97
CA ASN A 35 1.88 6.18 -9.86
C ASN A 35 1.72 7.69 -10.13
N THR A 36 0.85 8.03 -11.08
CA THR A 36 0.41 9.43 -11.31
C THR A 36 -0.68 9.86 -10.31
N GLY A 37 -0.99 9.03 -9.30
CA GLY A 37 -1.84 9.43 -8.19
C GLY A 37 -1.05 10.30 -7.22
N SER A 38 -1.47 11.56 -7.02
CA SER A 38 -0.87 12.43 -6.01
C SER A 38 -0.85 11.75 -4.64
N VAL A 39 0.26 11.89 -3.93
CA VAL A 39 0.40 11.45 -2.53
C VAL A 39 -0.70 12.09 -1.68
N ILE A 40 -1.42 11.27 -0.90
CA ILE A 40 -2.38 11.78 0.08
C ILE A 40 -1.67 12.01 1.40
N VAL A 41 -1.52 13.29 1.77
CA VAL A 41 -0.97 13.66 3.08
C VAL A 41 -2.11 13.86 4.06
N VAL A 42 -2.22 12.97 5.05
CA VAL A 42 -3.17 13.09 6.16
C VAL A 42 -2.55 14.02 7.21
N ALA A 43 -3.09 15.23 7.30
CA ALA A 43 -2.77 16.21 8.34
C ALA A 43 -3.41 15.81 9.68
N THR A 44 -3.47 16.75 10.64
CA THR A 44 -4.15 16.48 11.92
C THR A 44 -5.63 16.22 11.68
N ASP A 45 -6.11 15.04 12.05
CA ASP A 45 -7.47 14.57 11.79
C ASP A 45 -8.04 13.89 13.04
N HIS A 46 -9.20 14.38 13.50
CA HIS A 46 -9.88 13.90 14.71
C HIS A 46 -10.90 12.79 14.42
N GLY A 47 -11.02 12.39 13.15
CA GLY A 47 -11.98 11.41 12.67
C GLY A 47 -13.21 12.08 12.06
N GLY A 48 -14.33 11.34 12.06
CA GLY A 48 -15.54 11.72 11.35
C GLY A 48 -16.36 10.48 10.96
N PRO A 49 -17.35 10.64 10.06
CA PRO A 49 -18.29 9.59 9.70
C PRO A 49 -17.61 8.30 9.23
N LEU A 50 -17.96 7.17 9.85
CA LEU A 50 -17.29 5.89 9.60
C LEU A 50 -17.54 5.33 8.19
N ARG A 51 -18.73 5.57 7.63
CA ARG A 51 -19.08 5.14 6.28
C ARG A 51 -18.19 5.83 5.24
N GLU A 52 -18.19 7.15 5.24
CA GLU A 52 -17.38 7.98 4.31
C GLU A 52 -15.90 7.66 4.46
N ARG A 53 -15.43 7.48 5.70
CA ARG A 53 -14.05 7.10 5.95
C ARG A 53 -13.70 5.75 5.34
N ALA A 54 -14.55 4.75 5.53
CA ALA A 54 -14.33 3.42 5.01
C ALA A 54 -14.30 3.41 3.47
N GLU A 55 -15.23 4.12 2.84
CA GLU A 55 -15.29 4.29 1.38
C GLU A 55 -14.02 4.95 0.83
N LEU A 56 -13.55 6.02 1.48
CA LEU A 56 -12.32 6.71 1.11
C LEU A 56 -11.10 5.78 1.22
N VAL A 57 -10.91 5.13 2.37
CA VAL A 57 -9.75 4.24 2.57
C VAL A 57 -9.74 3.09 1.56
N GLU A 58 -10.92 2.51 1.27
CA GLU A 58 -11.03 1.45 0.27
C GLU A 58 -10.76 1.94 -1.15
N LYS A 59 -11.21 3.15 -1.49
CA LYS A 59 -10.88 3.78 -2.76
C LYS A 59 -9.37 3.95 -2.90
N LEU A 60 -8.71 4.56 -1.91
CA LEU A 60 -7.26 4.77 -1.93
C LEU A 60 -6.48 3.46 -2.06
N ARG A 61 -6.93 2.42 -1.35
CA ARG A 61 -6.35 1.08 -1.45
C ARG A 61 -6.52 0.45 -2.83
N ARG A 62 -7.71 0.54 -3.43
CA ARG A 62 -7.97 0.04 -4.79
C ARG A 62 -7.15 0.79 -5.85
N GLU A 63 -6.95 2.09 -5.64
CA GLU A 63 -6.18 2.95 -6.55
C GLU A 63 -4.66 2.82 -6.35
N GLY A 64 -4.19 2.08 -5.33
CA GLY A 64 -2.75 1.97 -5.03
C GLY A 64 -2.10 3.30 -4.65
N ARG A 65 -2.88 4.25 -4.12
CA ARG A 65 -2.37 5.58 -3.78
C ARG A 65 -1.57 5.57 -2.49
N ARG A 66 -0.42 6.23 -2.51
CA ARG A 66 0.41 6.48 -1.32
C ARG A 66 -0.34 7.37 -0.33
N VAL A 67 -0.44 6.92 0.92
CA VAL A 67 -0.98 7.67 2.06
C VAL A 67 0.11 7.94 3.09
N GLU A 68 0.30 9.20 3.44
CA GLU A 68 1.29 9.64 4.43
C GLU A 68 0.59 10.26 5.63
N ILE A 69 0.69 9.63 6.79
CA ILE A 69 0.05 10.12 8.01
C ILE A 69 1.04 11.01 8.79
N ARG A 70 0.99 12.32 8.53
CA ARG A 70 1.96 13.31 9.04
C ARG A 70 1.41 14.28 10.09
N GLY A 71 0.09 14.29 10.31
CA GLY A 71 -0.55 15.13 11.32
C GLY A 71 -0.08 14.88 12.75
N ARG A 72 -0.26 15.84 13.66
CA ARG A 72 0.07 15.65 15.08
C ARG A 72 -0.80 14.58 15.74
N LYS A 73 -2.05 14.46 15.28
CA LYS A 73 -3.02 13.47 15.76
C LYS A 73 -3.77 12.84 14.59
N CYS A 74 -4.07 11.55 14.75
CA CYS A 74 -4.93 10.76 13.89
C CYS A 74 -5.87 9.95 14.78
N LEU A 75 -7.04 10.51 15.11
CA LEU A 75 -7.96 9.93 16.09
C LEU A 75 -9.16 9.27 15.43
N SER A 76 -9.77 8.33 16.15
CA SER A 76 -11.03 7.74 15.76
C SER A 76 -10.95 7.12 14.35
N SER A 77 -11.86 7.49 13.45
CA SER A 77 -11.87 7.02 12.06
C SER A 77 -10.61 7.40 11.27
N CYS A 78 -9.80 8.38 11.68
CA CYS A 78 -8.47 8.59 11.09
C CYS A 78 -7.58 7.37 11.12
N THR A 79 -7.62 6.60 12.20
CA THR A 79 -6.83 5.37 12.32
C THR A 79 -7.13 4.36 11.21
N MET A 80 -8.27 4.45 10.52
CA MET A 80 -8.61 3.57 9.41
C MET A 80 -7.69 3.75 8.19
N PHE A 81 -7.02 4.90 8.04
CA PHE A 81 -6.02 5.10 6.99
C PHE A 81 -4.84 4.12 7.09
N LEU A 82 -4.60 3.52 8.26
CA LEU A 82 -3.62 2.45 8.43
C LEU A 82 -3.88 1.23 7.52
N GLY A 83 -5.12 1.07 7.02
CA GLY A 83 -5.52 0.02 6.09
C GLY A 83 -5.56 0.43 4.62
N ALA A 84 -4.98 1.58 4.24
CA ALA A 84 -5.03 2.08 2.86
C ALA A 84 -4.07 1.36 1.89
N GLY A 85 -3.29 0.37 2.36
CA GLY A 85 -2.32 -0.36 1.54
C GLY A 85 -0.95 0.30 1.60
N ASP A 86 -0.66 1.20 0.66
CA ASP A 86 0.62 1.91 0.61
C ASP A 86 0.64 3.09 1.61
N VAL A 87 1.03 2.80 2.86
CA VAL A 87 0.97 3.75 3.98
C VAL A 87 2.35 3.95 4.59
N CYS A 88 2.74 5.18 4.88
CA CYS A 88 3.74 5.48 5.91
C CYS A 88 3.16 6.32 7.04
N VAL A 89 3.84 6.29 8.19
CA VAL A 89 3.46 7.06 9.37
C VAL A 89 4.61 7.93 9.85
N SER A 90 4.31 9.18 10.24
CA SER A 90 5.31 10.01 10.92
C SER A 90 5.53 9.47 12.34
N PRO A 91 6.79 9.37 12.82
CA PRO A 91 7.09 8.91 14.17
C PRO A 91 6.47 9.79 15.27
N ARG A 92 6.12 11.05 14.94
CA ARG A 92 5.56 12.03 15.89
C ARG A 92 4.02 12.03 15.95
N THR A 93 3.34 11.30 15.07
CA THR A 93 1.88 11.23 15.06
C THR A 93 1.37 10.46 16.28
N ILE A 94 0.33 10.96 16.93
CA ILE A 94 -0.42 10.21 17.95
C ILE A 94 -1.68 9.63 17.33
N PHE A 95 -1.81 8.31 17.39
CA PHE A 95 -2.98 7.56 16.96
C PHE A 95 -3.89 7.28 18.15
N GLY A 96 -5.17 7.59 18.00
CA GLY A 96 -6.17 7.43 19.06
C GLY A 96 -7.24 6.41 18.69
N PHE A 97 -7.22 5.25 19.34
CA PHE A 97 -8.16 4.16 19.11
C PHE A 97 -9.25 4.14 20.18
N HIS A 98 -10.50 4.18 19.76
CA HIS A 98 -11.68 4.03 20.63
C HIS A 98 -12.85 3.47 19.82
N GLY A 99 -13.93 3.08 20.51
CA GLY A 99 -15.09 2.49 19.83
C GLY A 99 -15.98 3.52 19.13
N PRO A 100 -16.83 3.06 18.21
CA PRO A 100 -17.74 3.92 17.47
C PRO A 100 -18.78 4.54 18.42
N SER A 101 -19.04 5.84 18.23
CA SER A 101 -20.02 6.60 19.00
C SER A 101 -20.80 7.56 18.08
N ASN A 102 -21.96 8.01 18.53
CA ASN A 102 -22.70 9.08 17.89
C ASN A 102 -22.42 10.39 18.64
N TYR A 103 -21.44 11.17 18.17
CA TYR A 103 -20.95 12.38 18.84
C TYR A 103 -20.62 12.14 20.34
N GLY A 104 -19.88 11.05 20.62
CA GLY A 104 -19.51 10.66 21.98
C GLY A 104 -20.56 9.86 22.75
N ARG A 105 -21.79 9.76 22.23
CA ARG A 105 -22.85 8.93 22.84
C ARG A 105 -22.73 7.48 22.40
N ALA A 106 -23.01 6.55 23.31
CA ALA A 106 -23.00 5.12 23.02
C ALA A 106 -24.01 4.78 21.90
N LEU A 107 -23.61 3.84 21.03
CA LEU A 107 -24.48 3.30 19.99
C LEU A 107 -25.29 2.12 20.52
N PRO A 108 -26.46 1.81 19.91
CA PRO A 108 -27.13 0.53 20.15
C PRO A 108 -26.19 -0.64 19.88
N ALA A 109 -26.27 -1.71 20.68
CA ALA A 109 -25.32 -2.82 20.66
C ALA A 109 -25.04 -3.38 19.26
N LYS A 110 -26.08 -3.60 18.44
CA LYS A 110 -25.91 -4.08 17.05
C LYS A 110 -25.08 -3.12 16.18
N GLN A 111 -25.31 -1.82 16.30
CA GLN A 111 -24.56 -0.80 15.56
C GLN A 111 -23.13 -0.67 16.09
N PHE A 112 -22.95 -0.70 17.40
CA PHE A 112 -21.64 -0.70 18.03
C PHE A 112 -20.79 -1.87 17.54
N GLU A 113 -21.36 -3.08 17.52
CA GLU A 113 -20.68 -4.27 17.01
C GLU A 113 -20.32 -4.18 15.53
N TYR A 114 -21.28 -3.77 14.70
CA TYR A 114 -21.08 -3.62 13.26
C TYR A 114 -19.94 -2.64 12.96
N TRP A 115 -20.00 -1.43 13.52
CA TRP A 115 -19.01 -0.40 13.28
C TRP A 115 -17.66 -0.71 13.92
N SER A 116 -17.63 -1.40 15.06
CA SER A 116 -16.38 -1.89 15.66
C SER A 116 -15.66 -2.84 14.71
N ARG A 117 -16.36 -3.86 14.20
CA ARG A 117 -15.78 -4.80 13.23
C ARG A 117 -15.34 -4.09 11.95
N ARG A 118 -16.14 -3.13 11.47
CA ARG A 118 -15.82 -2.35 10.28
C ARG A 118 -14.54 -1.55 10.43
N MET A 119 -14.36 -0.85 11.54
CA MET A 119 -13.12 -0.12 11.87
C MET A 119 -11.94 -1.10 12.00
N ALA A 120 -12.11 -2.18 12.75
CA ALA A 120 -11.07 -3.16 13.02
C ALA A 120 -10.56 -3.86 11.74
N GLY A 121 -11.39 -3.94 10.71
CA GLY A 121 -11.01 -4.47 9.39
C GLY A 121 -9.88 -3.69 8.70
N PHE A 122 -9.68 -2.41 9.07
CA PHE A 122 -8.61 -1.57 8.53
C PHE A 122 -7.32 -1.63 9.35
N TYR A 123 -7.32 -2.31 10.49
CA TYR A 123 -6.13 -2.41 11.34
C TYR A 123 -5.32 -3.66 11.00
N PRO A 124 -3.99 -3.63 11.20
CA PRO A 124 -3.19 -4.84 11.10
C PRO A 124 -3.57 -5.82 12.23
N PRO A 125 -3.24 -7.12 12.09
CA PRO A 125 -3.74 -8.18 12.98
C PRO A 125 -3.56 -7.90 14.48
N GLU A 126 -2.38 -7.42 14.87
CA GLU A 126 -2.03 -7.14 16.27
C GLU A 126 -2.89 -6.03 16.88
N LEU A 127 -3.16 -4.95 16.14
CA LEU A 127 -4.03 -3.86 16.59
C LEU A 127 -5.50 -4.26 16.57
N ARG A 128 -5.92 -5.04 15.55
CA ARG A 128 -7.29 -5.52 15.40
C ARG A 128 -7.74 -6.32 16.62
N VAL A 129 -6.92 -7.26 17.09
CA VAL A 129 -7.23 -8.13 18.22
C VAL A 129 -7.42 -7.32 19.50
N ILE A 130 -6.46 -6.46 19.84
CA ILE A 130 -6.52 -5.69 21.08
C ILE A 130 -7.60 -4.59 21.03
N TYR A 131 -7.86 -4.02 19.85
CA TYR A 131 -8.96 -3.07 19.63
C TYR A 131 -10.31 -3.73 19.92
N MET A 132 -10.58 -4.89 19.31
CA MET A 132 -11.84 -5.61 19.47
C MET A 132 -12.03 -6.11 20.91
N LYS A 133 -10.94 -6.51 21.56
CA LYS A 133 -10.96 -7.01 22.94
C LYS A 133 -11.12 -5.89 23.98
N LYS A 134 -10.47 -4.73 23.78
CA LYS A 134 -10.31 -3.74 24.84
C LYS A 134 -10.59 -2.30 24.40
N TRP A 135 -9.89 -1.78 23.39
CA TRP A 135 -9.88 -0.34 23.14
C TRP A 135 -11.22 0.22 22.65
N ARG A 136 -12.05 -0.60 22.02
CA ARG A 136 -13.37 -0.17 21.58
C ARG A 136 -14.32 0.23 22.73
N TYR A 137 -14.03 -0.14 23.97
CA TYR A 137 -14.92 0.15 25.11
C TYR A 137 -14.54 1.43 25.89
N LEU A 138 -13.61 2.23 25.39
CA LEU A 138 -13.09 3.42 26.10
C LEU A 138 -14.04 4.64 26.10
N GLY A 139 -15.21 4.54 25.47
CA GLY A 139 -16.19 5.64 25.45
C GLY A 139 -15.66 6.88 24.71
N THR A 140 -15.54 8.00 25.42
CA THR A 140 -14.98 9.26 24.90
C THR A 140 -13.47 9.38 25.04
N ASP A 141 -12.83 8.47 25.80
CA ASP A 141 -11.37 8.35 25.88
C ASP A 141 -10.85 7.45 24.73
N TYR A 142 -9.53 7.42 24.54
CA TYR A 142 -8.89 6.63 23.50
C TYR A 142 -7.55 6.06 23.93
N LYS A 143 -7.26 4.85 23.45
CA LYS A 143 -5.92 4.29 23.55
C LYS A 143 -5.00 5.06 22.62
N ARG A 144 -3.96 5.65 23.22
CA ARG A 144 -2.83 6.26 22.52
C ARG A 144 -1.83 5.21 22.05
N VAL A 145 -1.46 5.31 20.79
CA VAL A 145 -0.32 4.63 20.16
C VAL A 145 0.44 5.68 19.34
N THR A 146 1.76 5.70 19.42
CA THR A 146 2.62 6.64 18.71
C THR A 146 2.98 6.11 17.32
N GLY A 147 3.37 7.00 16.42
CA GLY A 147 3.93 6.60 15.13
C GLY A 147 5.17 5.71 15.28
N LEU A 148 6.01 5.97 16.29
CA LEU A 148 7.15 5.09 16.61
C LEU A 148 6.73 3.66 16.94
N GLU A 149 5.67 3.48 17.74
CA GLU A 149 5.12 2.15 18.04
C GLU A 149 4.56 1.46 16.80
N LEU A 150 3.91 2.21 15.88
CA LEU A 150 3.45 1.67 14.61
C LEU A 150 4.60 1.30 13.66
N ILE A 151 5.68 2.08 13.67
CA ILE A 151 6.88 1.77 12.89
C ILE A 151 7.53 0.48 13.40
N ALA A 152 7.58 0.30 14.73
CA ALA A 152 8.15 -0.90 15.35
C ALA A 152 7.39 -2.19 14.99
N ILE A 153 6.12 -2.12 14.60
CA ILE A 153 5.32 -3.28 14.17
C ILE A 153 5.20 -3.41 12.64
N GLY A 154 5.90 -2.57 11.86
CA GLY A 154 6.09 -2.79 10.42
C GLY A 154 5.57 -1.69 9.49
N TYR A 155 5.03 -0.58 10.00
CA TYR A 155 4.76 0.58 9.13
C TYR A 155 6.06 1.29 8.74
N PRO A 156 6.27 1.67 7.47
CA PRO A 156 7.42 2.48 7.10
C PRO A 156 7.30 3.90 7.69
N PRO A 157 8.43 4.52 8.07
CA PRO A 157 8.44 5.93 8.46
C PRO A 157 8.16 6.83 7.26
N CYS A 158 7.38 7.89 7.49
CA CYS A 158 7.42 9.12 6.70
C CYS A 158 8.42 10.12 7.33
#